data_AF-A0A7S3FT05-F1
#
_entry.id   AF-A0A7S3FT05-F1
#
_cell.length_a   1.000
_cell.length_b   1.000
_cell.length_c   1.000
_cell.angle_alpha   90.00
_cell.angle_beta   90.00
_cell.angle_gamma   90.00
#
_symmetry.space_group_name_H-M   'P 1'
#
loop_
_entity.id
_entity.type
_entity.pdbx_description
1 polymer ?
#
loop_
_entity_poly.entity_id
_entity_poly.type
_entity_poly.pdbx_seq_one_letter_code
_entity_poly.pdbx_strand_id
1 'polypeptide(L)'
;MKGLLGNYLDGEPYDCSALVDHVIAQSTVGRVVRLEDQLDPIAVVSVVNLAKHRDAKFLTQVAAFLDSRAPHDEARRLLRERCFGRKRGCGLIVSERVVNCPLELSSPLCQSIFDEIEWATEDEPTQERRQEFELTDFLLLSRVYFTKKDHAEEAGGSGSKGKTKAKGKKRRTGDGGEGGGGALGEIVYVRPEDEHLHRESDWSFTFQAGNKAESSPGLVQHRLVMGIKKEGVRRARAELDKVFGGFLPT
;
A
#
# COMPACT_ATOMS: atom_id res chain seq x y z
N MET A 1 -13.68 12.42 5.51
CA MET A 1 -13.14 11.44 4.52
C MET A 1 -12.38 12.10 3.38
N LYS A 2 -12.87 13.19 2.76
CA LYS A 2 -12.12 13.94 1.72
C LYS A 2 -10.73 14.39 2.18
N GLY A 3 -10.54 14.72 3.46
CA GLY A 3 -9.23 15.04 4.02
C GLY A 3 -8.21 13.88 3.95
N LEU A 4 -8.67 12.63 4.06
CA LEU A 4 -7.81 11.44 3.95
C LEU A 4 -7.49 11.10 2.49
N LEU A 5 -8.53 11.12 1.64
CA LEU A 5 -8.40 10.67 0.25
C LEU A 5 -7.93 11.79 -0.69
N GLY A 6 -8.09 13.07 -0.36
CA GLY A 6 -7.75 14.20 -1.25
C GLY A 6 -6.32 14.17 -1.80
N ASN A 7 -5.37 13.63 -1.04
CA ASN A 7 -3.97 13.49 -1.45
C ASN A 7 -3.58 12.06 -1.84
N TYR A 8 -4.54 11.24 -2.28
CA TYR A 8 -4.29 9.85 -2.66
C TYR A 8 -3.33 9.73 -3.85
N LEU A 9 -3.37 10.69 -4.78
CA LEU A 9 -2.46 10.80 -5.93
C LEU A 9 -1.35 11.86 -5.71
N ASP A 10 -0.86 11.99 -4.48
CA ASP A 10 0.26 12.86 -4.10
C ASP A 10 0.10 14.35 -4.51
N GLY A 11 -1.15 14.84 -4.46
CA GLY A 11 -1.48 16.24 -4.81
C GLY A 11 -1.84 16.43 -6.28
N GLU A 12 -1.75 15.39 -7.12
CA GLU A 12 -2.26 15.45 -8.49
C GLU A 12 -3.80 15.56 -8.49
N PRO A 13 -4.39 16.43 -9.33
CA PRO A 13 -5.83 16.58 -9.42
C PRO A 13 -6.51 15.29 -9.88
N TYR A 14 -7.49 14.83 -9.09
CA TYR A 14 -8.32 13.69 -9.46
C TYR A 14 -9.71 13.81 -8.83
N ASP A 15 -10.64 12.98 -9.28
CA ASP A 15 -12.02 12.96 -8.81
C ASP A 15 -12.15 12.28 -7.44
N CYS A 16 -11.60 12.92 -6.41
CA CYS A 16 -11.67 12.47 -5.02
C CYS A 16 -13.12 12.34 -4.53
N SER A 17 -14.01 13.22 -4.99
CA SER A 17 -15.42 13.17 -4.57
C SER A 17 -16.07 11.87 -5.04
N ALA A 18 -15.88 11.47 -6.31
CA ALA A 18 -16.41 10.20 -6.80
C ALA A 18 -15.82 8.98 -6.09
N LEU A 19 -14.53 9.02 -5.71
CA LEU A 19 -13.93 7.94 -4.89
C LEU A 19 -14.55 7.88 -3.49
N VAL A 20 -14.75 9.03 -2.84
CA VAL A 20 -15.40 9.10 -1.52
C VAL A 20 -16.84 8.61 -1.59
N ASP A 21 -17.60 9.04 -2.59
CA ASP A 21 -18.99 8.61 -2.78
C ASP A 21 -19.06 7.10 -3.04
N HIS A 22 -18.10 6.54 -3.79
CA HIS A 22 -17.97 5.09 -3.96
C HIS A 22 -17.74 4.39 -2.62
N VAL A 23 -16.76 4.83 -1.83
CA VAL A 23 -16.46 4.22 -0.51
C VAL A 23 -17.65 4.33 0.45
N ILE A 24 -18.39 5.45 0.45
CA ILE A 24 -19.59 5.63 1.27
C ILE A 24 -20.73 4.70 0.83
N ALA A 25 -20.87 4.47 -0.49
CA ALA A 25 -21.91 3.60 -1.02
C ALA A 25 -21.67 2.11 -0.75
N GLN A 26 -20.46 1.73 -0.32
CA GLN A 26 -20.13 0.35 0.03
C GLN A 26 -20.67 0.00 1.41
N SER A 27 -21.70 -0.85 1.45
CA SER A 27 -22.32 -1.34 2.68
C SER A 27 -21.67 -2.61 3.23
N THR A 28 -20.98 -3.36 2.36
CA THR A 28 -20.59 -4.76 2.63
C THR A 28 -19.11 -4.91 2.95
N VAL A 29 -18.27 -4.07 2.36
CA VAL A 29 -16.82 -4.10 2.53
C VAL A 29 -16.30 -2.71 2.85
N GLY A 30 -15.31 -2.66 3.71
CA GLY A 30 -14.63 -1.44 4.07
C GLY A 30 -15.03 -0.92 5.45
N ARG A 31 -14.10 -0.18 6.05
CA ARG A 31 -14.26 0.42 7.37
C ARG A 31 -13.80 1.86 7.39
N VAL A 32 -14.48 2.62 8.22
CA VAL A 32 -14.13 4.00 8.54
C VAL A 32 -13.94 4.08 10.05
N VAL A 33 -12.73 4.39 10.49
CA VAL A 33 -12.43 4.56 11.91
C VAL A 33 -12.58 6.03 12.27
N ARG A 34 -13.34 6.29 13.33
CA ARG A 34 -13.56 7.62 13.92
C ARG A 34 -13.36 7.51 15.43
N LEU A 35 -12.94 8.60 16.06
CA LEU A 35 -12.86 8.69 17.51
C LEU A 35 -14.26 8.92 18.10
N GLU A 36 -15.05 9.78 17.45
CA GLU A 36 -16.43 10.10 17.79
C GLU A 36 -17.22 10.32 16.49
N ASP A 37 -18.54 10.14 16.52
CA ASP A 37 -19.38 10.19 15.31
C ASP A 37 -19.36 11.53 14.58
N GLN A 38 -19.14 12.62 15.32
CA GLN A 38 -19.11 13.99 14.81
C GLN A 38 -17.73 14.44 14.34
N LEU A 39 -16.69 13.64 14.59
CA LEU A 39 -15.33 13.95 14.20
C LEU A 39 -14.99 13.36 12.83
N ASP A 40 -14.02 14.00 12.18
CA ASP A 40 -13.49 13.50 10.93
C ASP A 40 -12.88 12.10 11.08
N PRO A 41 -13.05 11.21 10.10
CA PRO A 41 -12.40 9.91 10.08
C PRO A 41 -10.88 10.00 10.21
N ILE A 42 -10.32 9.13 11.05
CA ILE A 42 -8.88 8.98 11.24
C ILE A 42 -8.29 7.89 10.34
N ALA A 43 -9.10 6.93 9.90
CA ALA A 43 -8.69 5.91 8.94
C ALA A 43 -9.86 5.49 8.05
N VAL A 44 -9.55 5.09 6.82
CA VAL A 44 -10.46 4.45 5.89
C VAL A 44 -9.74 3.29 5.22
N VAL A 45 -10.41 2.14 5.16
CA VAL A 45 -10.00 1.00 4.36
C VAL A 45 -11.18 0.56 3.51
N SER A 46 -10.98 0.34 2.22
CA SER A 46 -11.98 -0.24 1.33
C SER A 46 -11.31 -0.93 0.14
N VAL A 47 -12.11 -1.57 -0.71
CA VAL A 47 -11.67 -2.17 -1.97
C VAL A 47 -12.52 -1.68 -3.14
N VAL A 48 -11.89 -1.40 -4.28
CA VAL A 48 -12.59 -1.06 -5.53
C VAL A 48 -12.35 -2.18 -6.53
N ASN A 49 -13.40 -2.83 -7.03
CA ASN A 49 -13.26 -3.79 -8.13
C ASN A 49 -12.84 -3.05 -9.41
N LEU A 50 -11.62 -3.30 -9.88
CA LEU A 50 -11.04 -2.57 -11.01
C LEU A 50 -11.81 -2.77 -12.31
N ALA A 51 -12.30 -3.98 -12.57
CA ALA A 51 -12.99 -4.28 -13.81
C ALA A 51 -14.41 -3.70 -13.85
N LYS A 52 -15.12 -3.74 -12.72
CA LYS A 52 -16.47 -3.20 -12.57
C LYS A 52 -16.49 -1.67 -12.71
N HIS A 53 -15.48 -1.00 -12.17
CA HIS A 53 -15.39 0.46 -12.13
C HIS A 53 -14.37 1.04 -13.12
N ARG A 54 -13.94 0.28 -14.13
CA ARG A 54 -12.90 0.69 -15.09
C ARG A 54 -13.16 2.04 -15.79
N ASP A 55 -14.44 2.35 -16.00
CA ASP A 55 -14.90 3.56 -16.69
C ASP A 55 -15.18 4.71 -15.69
N ALA A 56 -15.04 4.48 -14.38
CA ALA A 56 -15.18 5.52 -13.38
C ALA A 56 -14.02 6.51 -13.48
N LYS A 57 -14.34 7.80 -13.52
CA LYS A 57 -13.36 8.87 -13.73
C LYS A 57 -12.21 8.81 -12.74
N PHE A 58 -12.49 8.66 -11.44
CA PHE A 58 -11.45 8.55 -10.41
C PHE A 58 -10.48 7.40 -10.70
N LEU A 59 -10.99 6.27 -11.20
CA LEU A 59 -10.17 5.07 -11.43
C LEU A 59 -9.31 5.20 -12.69
N THR A 60 -9.85 5.80 -13.76
CA THR A 60 -9.06 6.12 -14.96
C THR A 60 -7.90 7.07 -14.63
N GLN A 61 -8.12 8.02 -13.72
CA GLN A 61 -7.09 8.95 -13.25
C GLN A 61 -6.05 8.25 -12.36
N VAL A 62 -6.46 7.33 -11.48
CA VAL A 62 -5.53 6.47 -10.72
C VAL A 62 -4.66 5.66 -11.68
N ALA A 63 -5.25 5.03 -12.70
CA ALA A 63 -4.52 4.24 -13.68
C ALA A 63 -3.49 5.09 -14.46
N ALA A 64 -3.91 6.26 -14.96
CA ALA A 64 -3.02 7.18 -15.67
C ALA A 64 -1.88 7.70 -14.77
N PHE A 65 -2.19 8.02 -13.52
CA PHE A 65 -1.18 8.44 -12.55
C PHE A 65 -0.13 7.34 -12.34
N LEU A 66 -0.55 6.11 -12.06
CA LEU A 66 0.39 5.00 -11.83
C LEU A 66 1.21 4.66 -13.09
N ASP A 67 0.63 4.70 -14.29
CA ASP A 67 1.35 4.47 -15.54
C ASP A 67 2.41 5.56 -15.80
N SER A 68 2.08 6.82 -15.50
CA SER A 68 3.02 7.96 -15.63
C SER A 68 4.17 7.92 -14.61
N ARG A 69 3.92 7.37 -13.41
CA ARG A 69 4.90 7.29 -12.31
C ARG A 69 5.70 5.98 -12.31
N ALA A 70 5.27 4.98 -13.09
CA ALA A 70 5.99 3.71 -13.22
C ALA A 70 7.43 3.96 -13.75
N PRO A 71 8.46 3.48 -13.04
CA PRO A 71 9.85 3.83 -13.33
C PRO A 71 10.41 3.16 -14.59
N HIS A 72 9.83 2.03 -15.00
CA HIS A 72 10.29 1.24 -16.14
C HIS A 72 9.12 0.54 -16.85
N ASP A 73 9.36 0.09 -18.09
CA ASP A 73 8.31 -0.51 -18.93
C ASP A 73 7.72 -1.80 -18.36
N GLU A 74 8.51 -2.56 -17.58
CA GLU A 74 8.02 -3.72 -16.86
C GLU A 74 6.92 -3.36 -15.85
N ALA A 75 7.07 -2.26 -15.10
CA ALA A 75 6.07 -1.82 -14.12
C ALA A 75 4.79 -1.39 -14.82
N ARG A 76 4.90 -0.68 -15.96
CA ARG A 76 3.76 -0.33 -16.80
C ARG A 76 3.06 -1.56 -17.37
N ARG A 77 3.83 -2.55 -17.82
CA ARG A 77 3.29 -3.83 -18.31
C ARG A 77 2.54 -4.56 -17.20
N LEU A 78 3.10 -4.67 -16.01
CA LEU A 78 2.47 -5.29 -14.84
C LEU A 78 1.16 -4.59 -14.46
N LEU A 79 1.15 -3.24 -14.38
CA LEU A 79 -0.08 -2.48 -14.11
C LEU A 79 -1.18 -2.77 -15.14
N ARG A 80 -0.84 -2.84 -16.43
CA ARG A 80 -1.81 -3.15 -17.49
C ARG A 80 -2.27 -4.60 -17.44
N GLU A 81 -1.35 -5.56 -17.42
CA GLU A 81 -1.69 -6.98 -17.56
C GLU A 81 -2.27 -7.59 -16.27
N ARG A 82 -1.79 -7.14 -15.11
CA ARG A 82 -2.16 -7.71 -13.80
C ARG A 82 -3.24 -6.93 -13.07
N CYS A 83 -3.54 -5.70 -13.47
CA CYS A 83 -4.53 -4.84 -12.82
C CYS A 83 -5.54 -4.27 -13.83
N PHE A 84 -5.23 -3.12 -14.46
CA PHE A 84 -6.21 -2.29 -15.17
C PHE A 84 -6.72 -2.86 -16.50
N GLY A 85 -5.97 -3.76 -17.14
CA GLY A 85 -6.38 -4.45 -18.36
C GLY A 85 -7.11 -5.77 -18.13
N ARG A 86 -7.27 -6.19 -16.86
CA ARG A 86 -8.00 -7.42 -16.54
C ARG A 86 -9.49 -7.23 -16.67
N LYS A 87 -10.15 -8.30 -17.10
CA LYS A 87 -11.62 -8.34 -17.18
C LYS A 87 -12.29 -8.64 -15.85
N ARG A 88 -11.61 -9.29 -14.90
CA ARG A 88 -12.11 -9.70 -13.58
C ARG A 88 -10.97 -9.94 -12.59
N GLY A 89 -11.32 -9.99 -11.30
CA GLY A 89 -10.50 -10.57 -10.24
C GLY A 89 -9.38 -9.68 -9.70
N CYS A 90 -9.37 -8.37 -9.97
CA CYS A 90 -8.41 -7.46 -9.36
C CYS A 90 -9.11 -6.32 -8.61
N GLY A 91 -8.75 -6.15 -7.33
CA GLY A 91 -9.26 -5.09 -6.47
C GLY A 91 -8.18 -4.09 -6.10
N LEU A 92 -8.49 -2.79 -6.14
CA LEU A 92 -7.66 -1.74 -5.57
C LEU A 92 -8.00 -1.57 -4.09
N ILE A 93 -7.07 -1.89 -3.20
CA ILE A 93 -7.22 -1.60 -1.77
C ILE A 93 -6.92 -0.12 -1.56
N VAL A 94 -7.93 0.61 -1.08
CA VAL A 94 -7.82 2.01 -0.68
C VAL A 94 -7.67 2.01 0.84
N SER A 95 -6.44 2.15 1.33
CA SER A 95 -6.14 2.22 2.76
C SER A 95 -5.39 3.50 3.05
N GLU A 96 -6.03 4.44 3.75
CA GLU A 96 -5.48 5.74 4.12
C GLU A 96 -5.82 6.05 5.58
N ARG A 97 -4.85 6.55 6.33
CA ARG A 97 -5.03 6.93 7.73
C ARG A 97 -4.15 8.14 8.07
N VAL A 98 -4.57 8.90 9.08
CA VAL A 98 -3.75 9.98 9.64
C VAL A 98 -2.44 9.43 10.22
N VAL A 99 -1.39 10.26 10.26
CA VAL A 99 -0.05 9.84 10.71
C VAL A 99 0.00 9.41 12.18
N ASN A 100 -0.89 9.95 13.01
CA ASN A 100 -1.03 9.63 14.43
C ASN A 100 -2.05 8.51 14.70
N CYS A 101 -2.50 7.79 13.67
CA CYS A 101 -3.40 6.65 13.84
C CYS A 101 -2.66 5.52 14.59
N PRO A 102 -3.24 4.94 15.66
CA PRO A 102 -2.59 3.90 16.46
C PRO A 102 -2.12 2.71 15.62
N LEU A 103 -0.92 2.20 15.88
CA LEU A 103 -0.35 1.07 15.14
C LEU A 103 -1.08 -0.24 15.44
N GLU A 104 -1.74 -0.33 16.58
CA GLU A 104 -2.57 -1.45 17.01
C GLU A 104 -3.76 -1.69 16.06
N LEU A 105 -4.16 -0.69 15.29
CA LEU A 105 -5.19 -0.83 14.25
C LEU A 105 -4.69 -1.56 12.99
N SER A 106 -3.39 -1.82 12.87
CA SER A 106 -2.80 -2.42 11.67
C SER A 106 -3.31 -3.84 11.40
N SER A 107 -3.24 -4.75 12.38
CA SER A 107 -3.82 -6.10 12.23
C SER A 107 -5.33 -6.05 12.01
N PRO A 108 -6.16 -5.50 12.91
CA PRO A 108 -7.62 -5.56 12.77
C PRO A 108 -8.13 -4.93 11.47
N LEU A 109 -7.58 -3.81 11.01
CA LEU A 109 -7.99 -3.23 9.72
C LEU A 109 -7.60 -4.10 8.53
N CYS A 110 -6.40 -4.70 8.57
CA CYS A 110 -5.94 -5.60 7.53
C CYS A 110 -6.72 -6.93 7.53
N GLN A 111 -6.96 -7.55 8.70
CA GLN A 111 -7.79 -8.75 8.79
C GLN A 111 -9.19 -8.46 8.26
N SER A 112 -9.82 -7.40 8.78
CA SER A 112 -11.22 -7.11 8.51
C SER A 112 -11.51 -6.84 7.05
N ILE A 113 -10.69 -6.06 6.34
CA ILE A 113 -10.99 -5.78 4.93
C ILE A 113 -10.95 -7.06 4.09
N PHE A 114 -10.01 -7.96 4.36
CA PHE A 114 -9.88 -9.18 3.58
C PHE A 114 -10.90 -10.25 4.00
N ASP A 115 -11.31 -10.29 5.27
CA ASP A 115 -12.41 -11.14 5.72
C ASP A 115 -13.74 -10.68 5.11
N GLU A 116 -14.01 -9.37 5.13
CA GLU A 116 -15.20 -8.79 4.49
C GLU A 116 -15.24 -9.07 2.99
N ILE A 117 -14.09 -9.00 2.28
CA ILE A 117 -14.01 -9.38 0.87
C ILE A 117 -14.37 -10.85 0.67
N GLU A 118 -13.88 -11.75 1.53
CA GLU A 118 -14.19 -13.17 1.45
C GLU A 118 -15.68 -13.42 1.75
N TRP A 119 -16.22 -12.86 2.82
CA TRP A 119 -17.63 -13.01 3.20
C TRP A 119 -18.58 -12.42 2.15
N ALA A 120 -18.22 -11.31 1.52
CA ALA A 120 -19.03 -10.70 0.46
C ALA A 120 -19.21 -11.61 -0.77
N THR A 121 -18.37 -12.63 -0.96
CA THR A 121 -18.59 -13.64 -2.02
C THR A 121 -19.77 -14.58 -1.73
N GLU A 122 -20.24 -14.64 -0.49
CA GLU A 122 -21.32 -15.51 -0.04
C GLU A 122 -22.54 -14.70 0.45
N ASP A 123 -22.30 -13.64 1.21
CA ASP A 123 -23.32 -12.88 1.94
C ASP A 123 -24.10 -11.87 1.08
N GLU A 124 -23.54 -11.46 -0.06
CA GLU A 124 -24.21 -10.54 -0.97
C GLU A 124 -25.50 -11.17 -1.53
N PRO A 125 -26.63 -10.43 -1.63
CA PRO A 125 -27.94 -11.02 -1.90
C PRO A 125 -28.13 -11.44 -3.36
N THR A 126 -27.25 -10.99 -4.26
CA THR A 126 -27.33 -11.28 -5.69
C THR A 126 -26.02 -11.90 -6.19
N GLN A 127 -26.12 -12.83 -7.15
CA GLN A 127 -24.94 -13.46 -7.77
C GLN A 127 -24.00 -12.43 -8.39
N GLU A 128 -24.55 -11.36 -8.97
CA GLU A 128 -23.78 -10.30 -9.60
C GLU A 128 -22.91 -9.54 -8.59
N ARG A 129 -23.46 -9.25 -7.40
CA ARG A 129 -22.71 -8.62 -6.30
C ARG A 129 -21.69 -9.57 -5.70
N ARG A 130 -21.99 -10.86 -5.53
CA ARG A 130 -21.01 -11.87 -5.11
C ARG A 130 -19.81 -11.96 -6.07
N GLN A 131 -20.07 -12.00 -7.37
CA GLN A 131 -19.04 -12.02 -8.42
C GLN A 131 -18.17 -10.76 -8.42
N GLU A 132 -18.66 -9.64 -7.88
CA GLU A 132 -17.87 -8.42 -7.73
C GLU A 132 -16.74 -8.60 -6.70
N PHE A 133 -16.92 -9.48 -5.71
CA PHE A 133 -15.94 -9.73 -4.66
C PHE A 133 -15.10 -10.99 -4.88
N GLU A 134 -15.28 -11.70 -6.01
CA GLU A 134 -14.39 -12.80 -6.46
C GLU A 134 -13.02 -12.27 -6.92
N LEU A 135 -12.31 -11.61 -6.00
CA LEU A 135 -11.02 -10.96 -6.21
C LEU A 135 -9.88 -11.94 -5.90
N THR A 136 -8.96 -12.09 -6.85
CA THR A 136 -7.80 -12.99 -6.74
C THR A 136 -6.49 -12.23 -6.56
N ASP A 137 -6.45 -10.97 -6.97
CA ASP A 137 -5.28 -10.11 -6.94
C ASP A 137 -5.66 -8.73 -6.41
N PHE A 138 -4.73 -8.12 -5.70
CA PHE A 138 -4.93 -6.83 -5.06
C PHE A 138 -3.82 -5.87 -5.46
N LEU A 139 -4.22 -4.66 -5.84
CA LEU A 139 -3.34 -3.53 -6.06
C LEU A 139 -3.39 -2.65 -4.82
N LEU A 140 -2.22 -2.30 -4.28
CA LEU A 140 -2.09 -1.43 -3.13
C LEU A 140 -1.13 -0.29 -3.43
N LEU A 141 -1.44 0.87 -2.84
CA LEU A 141 -0.61 2.06 -2.90
C LEU A 141 -0.34 2.53 -1.46
N SER A 142 0.92 2.50 -1.03
CA SER A 142 1.35 2.89 0.30
C SER A 142 2.35 4.06 0.28
N ARG A 143 2.48 4.78 1.40
CA ARG A 143 3.60 5.71 1.65
C ARG A 143 4.70 5.00 2.44
N VAL A 144 5.92 5.04 1.92
CA VAL A 144 7.13 4.54 2.58
C VAL A 144 8.21 5.62 2.54
N TYR A 145 9.23 5.49 3.37
CA TYR A 145 10.36 6.40 3.37
C TYR A 145 11.64 5.64 3.07
N PHE A 146 12.58 6.28 2.38
CA PHE A 146 13.94 5.76 2.24
C PHE A 146 14.89 6.65 3.04
N THR A 147 15.83 6.03 3.75
CA THR A 147 16.94 6.79 4.33
C THR A 147 17.83 7.35 3.22
N LYS A 148 18.37 8.56 3.37
CA LYS A 148 19.39 9.08 2.47
C LYS A 148 20.68 8.33 2.76
N LYS A 149 21.32 7.74 1.73
CA LYS A 149 22.71 7.30 1.89
C LYS A 149 23.59 8.53 1.80
N ASP A 150 24.21 8.90 2.91
CA ASP A 150 25.31 9.87 2.89
C ASP A 150 26.43 9.28 2.02
N HIS A 151 26.80 9.98 0.94
CA HIS A 151 28.06 9.72 0.26
C HIS A 151 29.19 10.20 1.18
N ALA A 152 29.54 9.39 2.16
CA ALA A 152 30.66 9.63 3.06
C ALA A 152 31.80 8.66 2.75
N GLU A 153 32.40 8.74 1.56
CA GLU A 153 33.79 8.32 1.34
C GLU A 153 34.43 9.23 0.29
N GLU A 154 35.26 10.17 0.74
CA GLU A 154 36.62 10.43 0.21
C GLU A 154 37.29 11.61 0.97
N ALA A 155 37.91 11.31 2.11
CA ALA A 155 39.08 12.04 2.60
C ALA A 155 39.87 11.08 3.52
N GLY A 156 41.07 10.72 3.10
CA GLY A 156 41.87 9.63 3.67
C GLY A 156 42.41 9.86 5.08
N GLY A 157 42.94 8.78 5.67
CA GLY A 157 43.71 8.85 6.91
C GLY A 157 43.86 7.52 7.64
N SER A 158 44.94 6.81 7.32
CA SER A 158 45.58 5.70 8.07
C SER A 158 45.34 5.64 9.59
N GLY A 159 45.03 4.45 10.14
CA GLY A 159 45.37 4.15 11.54
C GLY A 159 44.63 3.01 12.28
N SER A 160 45.14 1.77 12.15
CA SER A 160 45.25 0.71 13.18
C SER A 160 44.03 0.18 14.01
N LYS A 161 43.69 -1.09 13.71
CA LYS A 161 43.36 -2.26 14.59
C LYS A 161 42.45 -2.09 15.83
N GLY A 162 41.31 -2.79 15.78
CA GLY A 162 40.61 -3.37 16.94
C GLY A 162 39.61 -4.45 16.52
N LYS A 163 39.85 -5.71 16.89
CA LYS A 163 38.98 -6.88 16.63
C LYS A 163 37.77 -6.90 17.58
N THR A 164 36.57 -7.17 17.06
CA THR A 164 35.64 -8.17 17.63
C THR A 164 34.57 -8.56 16.62
N LYS A 165 34.40 -9.88 16.43
CA LYS A 165 33.37 -10.53 15.61
C LYS A 165 32.09 -10.69 16.44
N ALA A 166 30.93 -10.34 15.87
CA ALA A 166 29.66 -11.00 16.20
C ALA A 166 28.77 -11.05 14.94
N LYS A 167 28.50 -12.28 14.48
CA LYS A 167 27.71 -12.62 13.29
C LYS A 167 26.21 -12.38 13.58
N GLY A 168 25.62 -11.38 12.95
CA GLY A 168 24.18 -11.26 12.72
C GLY A 168 23.86 -11.54 11.25
N LYS A 169 23.06 -12.58 10.98
CA LYS A 169 22.77 -13.15 9.66
C LYS A 169 21.86 -12.23 8.85
N LYS A 170 22.43 -11.25 8.12
CA LYS A 170 21.73 -10.36 7.18
C LYS A 170 21.40 -11.14 5.90
N ARG A 171 20.12 -11.47 5.69
CA ARG A 171 19.63 -12.08 4.46
C ARG A 171 19.44 -10.99 3.41
N ARG A 172 20.24 -11.06 2.34
CA ARG A 172 20.00 -10.39 1.06
C ARG A 172 18.75 -10.99 0.44
N THR A 173 17.70 -10.21 0.27
CA THR A 173 16.71 -10.44 -0.78
C THR A 173 17.23 -9.78 -2.04
N GLY A 174 17.37 -10.57 -3.09
CA GLY A 174 17.75 -10.12 -4.42
C GLY A 174 16.58 -10.28 -5.38
N ASP A 175 16.67 -9.46 -6.43
CA ASP A 175 15.89 -9.41 -7.67
C ASP A 175 14.63 -8.52 -7.60
N GLY A 176 14.43 -7.53 -8.48
CA GLY A 176 15.18 -7.07 -9.65
C GLY A 176 14.46 -5.84 -10.24
N GLY A 177 15.22 -4.82 -10.64
CA GLY A 177 14.67 -3.57 -11.19
C GLY A 177 15.64 -2.40 -11.13
N GLU A 178 16.84 -2.55 -11.69
CA GLU A 178 17.72 -1.41 -11.97
C GLU A 178 17.13 -0.59 -13.12
N GLY A 179 16.60 0.58 -12.78
CA GLY A 179 16.07 1.56 -13.72
C GLY A 179 16.08 2.95 -13.09
N GLY A 180 17.25 3.59 -13.07
CA GLY A 180 17.43 5.03 -12.91
C GLY A 180 17.03 5.65 -11.57
N GLY A 181 17.94 5.67 -10.59
CA GLY A 181 17.80 6.51 -9.40
C GLY A 181 18.96 6.34 -8.42
N GLY A 182 19.74 7.40 -8.19
CA GLY A 182 20.84 7.36 -7.24
C GLY A 182 20.41 7.06 -5.79
N ALA A 183 21.30 6.40 -5.04
CA ALA A 183 21.55 6.57 -3.60
C ALA A 183 20.37 6.47 -2.59
N LEU A 184 19.35 5.63 -2.82
CA LEU A 184 18.35 5.35 -1.77
C LEU A 184 18.88 4.33 -0.75
N GLY A 185 18.61 4.59 0.52
CA GLY A 185 18.97 3.79 1.69
C GLY A 185 17.98 2.68 1.99
N GLU A 186 17.80 2.38 3.26
CA GLU A 186 16.86 1.37 3.74
C GLU A 186 15.42 1.90 3.69
N ILE A 187 14.48 1.02 3.35
CA ILE A 187 13.05 1.32 3.38
C ILE A 187 12.54 1.32 4.83
N VAL A 188 11.79 2.36 5.17
CA VAL A 188 11.14 2.55 6.46
C VAL A 188 9.63 2.53 6.22
N TYR A 189 8.97 1.53 6.80
CA TYR A 189 7.52 1.38 6.74
C TYR A 189 6.88 2.16 7.88
N VAL A 190 5.93 3.04 7.54
CA VAL A 190 5.12 3.74 8.55
C VAL A 190 4.05 2.81 9.12
N ARG A 191 3.50 1.95 8.25
CA ARG A 191 2.43 1.04 8.59
C ARG A 191 3.00 -0.38 8.63
N PRO A 192 2.97 -1.07 9.78
CA PRO A 192 3.53 -2.41 9.90
C PRO A 192 2.98 -3.39 8.86
N GLU A 193 1.68 -3.30 8.53
CA GLU A 193 1.03 -4.15 7.53
C GLU A 193 1.69 -4.05 6.15
N ASP A 194 2.23 -2.88 5.77
CA ASP A 194 2.87 -2.70 4.47
C ASP A 194 4.17 -3.50 4.35
N GLU A 195 4.91 -3.70 5.45
CA GLU A 195 6.12 -4.52 5.42
C GLU A 195 5.78 -5.98 5.09
N HIS A 196 4.74 -6.51 5.74
CA HIS A 196 4.29 -7.88 5.54
C HIS A 196 3.68 -8.07 4.14
N LEU A 197 2.86 -7.11 3.68
CA LEU A 197 2.28 -7.13 2.34
C LEU A 197 3.35 -7.00 1.26
N HIS A 198 4.35 -6.14 1.46
CA HIS A 198 5.44 -5.99 0.49
C HIS A 198 6.28 -7.26 0.37
N ARG A 199 6.58 -7.92 1.50
CA ARG A 199 7.33 -9.19 1.51
C ARG A 199 6.65 -10.30 0.73
N GLU A 200 5.32 -10.34 0.75
CA GLU A 200 4.51 -11.37 0.09
C GLU A 200 3.97 -10.94 -1.29
N SER A 201 4.32 -9.73 -1.75
CA SER A 201 3.88 -9.20 -3.04
C SER A 201 4.50 -9.98 -4.20
N ASP A 202 3.71 -10.21 -5.25
CA ASP A 202 4.17 -10.84 -6.49
C ASP A 202 5.06 -9.90 -7.31
N TRP A 203 4.81 -8.59 -7.20
CA TRP A 203 5.60 -7.53 -7.79
C TRP A 203 5.38 -6.23 -7.04
N SER A 204 6.39 -5.38 -7.05
CA SER A 204 6.30 -4.03 -6.50
C SER A 204 7.21 -3.08 -7.25
N PHE A 205 6.92 -1.79 -7.15
CA PHE A 205 7.86 -0.73 -7.53
C PHE A 205 7.63 0.49 -6.66
N THR A 206 8.62 1.39 -6.63
CA THR A 206 8.49 2.66 -5.92
C THR A 206 8.75 3.83 -6.83
N PHE A 207 8.18 4.98 -6.48
CA PHE A 207 8.51 6.26 -7.07
C PHE A 207 8.48 7.34 -6.00
N GLN A 208 9.29 8.38 -6.18
CA GLN A 208 9.33 9.49 -5.24
C GLN A 208 8.00 10.25 -5.24
N ALA A 209 7.44 10.49 -4.06
CA ALA A 209 6.17 11.21 -3.92
C ALA A 209 6.32 12.66 -4.42
N GLY A 210 5.30 13.17 -5.13
CA GLY A 210 5.33 14.52 -5.71
C GLY A 210 5.31 15.65 -4.67
N ASN A 211 4.77 15.37 -3.48
CA ASN A 211 4.57 16.39 -2.45
C ASN A 211 5.80 16.50 -1.54
N LYS A 212 6.37 17.71 -1.45
CA LYS A 212 7.54 18.04 -0.59
C LYS A 212 7.18 18.21 0.89
N ALA A 213 5.96 17.84 1.30
CA ALA A 213 5.48 18.00 2.66
C ALA A 213 6.36 17.19 3.62
N GLU A 214 7.15 17.93 4.41
CA GLU A 214 8.01 17.50 5.50
C GLU A 214 8.75 16.18 5.26
N SER A 215 9.76 16.23 4.38
CA SER A 215 10.84 15.25 4.48
C SER A 215 11.46 15.38 5.87
N SER A 216 11.18 14.43 6.77
CA SER A 216 11.96 14.29 8.00
C SER A 216 13.44 14.34 7.62
N PRO A 217 14.30 15.09 8.33
CA PRO A 217 15.71 15.19 7.99
C PRO A 217 16.33 13.79 7.78
N GLY A 218 16.88 13.55 6.59
CA GLY A 218 17.47 12.25 6.24
C GLY A 218 16.50 11.19 5.65
N LEU A 219 15.20 11.48 5.54
CA LEU A 219 14.22 10.59 4.89
C LEU A 219 13.67 11.20 3.59
N VAL A 220 13.40 10.36 2.60
CA VAL A 220 12.75 10.73 1.34
C VAL A 220 11.47 9.92 1.20
N GLN A 221 10.34 10.61 1.05
CA GLN A 221 9.04 9.97 0.92
C GLN A 221 8.85 9.39 -0.49
N HIS A 222 8.46 8.13 -0.56
CA HIS A 222 8.12 7.39 -1.77
C HIS A 222 6.70 6.84 -1.66
N ARG A 223 6.09 6.58 -2.82
CA ARG A 223 4.97 5.65 -2.92
C ARG A 223 5.50 4.27 -3.23
N LEU A 224 4.94 3.28 -2.55
CA LEU A 224 5.14 1.86 -2.81
C LEU A 224 3.89 1.31 -3.46
N VAL A 225 4.01 0.82 -4.68
CA VAL A 225 2.96 0.12 -5.43
C VAL A 225 3.20 -1.37 -5.29
N MET A 226 2.18 -2.13 -4.90
CA MET A 226 2.28 -3.59 -4.72
C MET A 226 1.15 -4.27 -5.47
N GLY A 227 1.48 -5.30 -6.24
CA GLY A 227 0.53 -6.30 -6.71
C GLY A 227 0.71 -7.59 -5.94
N ILE A 228 -0.34 -8.06 -5.29
CA ILE A 228 -0.31 -9.24 -4.41
C ILE A 228 -1.52 -10.14 -4.65
N LYS A 229 -1.28 -11.45 -4.77
CA LYS A 229 -2.36 -12.45 -4.84
C LYS A 229 -2.99 -12.72 -3.48
N LYS A 230 -4.22 -13.23 -3.50
CA LYS A 230 -4.97 -13.66 -2.32
C LYS A 230 -4.17 -14.56 -1.37
N GLU A 231 -3.38 -15.50 -1.89
CA GLU A 231 -2.54 -16.36 -1.04
C GLU A 231 -1.38 -15.61 -0.37
N GLY A 232 -0.79 -14.62 -1.05
CA GLY A 232 0.21 -13.74 -0.46
C GLY A 232 -0.38 -12.90 0.66
N VAL A 233 -1.58 -12.36 0.45
CA VAL A 233 -2.33 -11.63 1.48
C VAL A 233 -2.56 -12.50 2.72
N ARG A 234 -2.99 -13.75 2.57
CA ARG A 234 -3.19 -14.68 3.70
C ARG A 234 -1.92 -14.90 4.51
N ARG A 235 -0.77 -15.09 3.84
CA ARG A 235 0.53 -15.21 4.53
C ARG A 235 0.93 -13.92 5.24
N ALA A 236 0.77 -12.77 4.59
CA ALA A 236 1.05 -11.47 5.19
C ALA A 236 0.19 -11.20 6.43
N ARG A 237 -1.12 -11.51 6.35
CA ARG A 237 -2.08 -11.41 7.47
C ARG A 237 -1.67 -12.29 8.64
N ALA A 238 -1.26 -13.54 8.40
CA ALA A 238 -0.84 -14.45 9.44
C ALA A 238 0.44 -13.99 10.16
N GLU A 239 1.39 -13.38 9.44
CA GLU A 239 2.59 -12.81 10.06
C GLU A 239 2.30 -11.52 10.83
N LEU A 240 1.43 -10.66 10.31
CA LEU A 240 1.01 -9.44 11.00
C LEU A 240 0.28 -9.75 12.31
N ASP A 241 -0.57 -10.76 12.31
CA ASP A 241 -1.35 -11.16 13.48
C ASP A 241 -0.48 -11.73 14.61
N LYS A 242 0.63 -12.39 14.29
CA LYS A 242 1.61 -12.82 15.31
C LYS A 242 2.21 -11.65 16.09
N VAL A 243 2.27 -10.47 15.47
CA VAL A 243 2.85 -9.26 16.09
C VAL A 243 1.79 -8.45 16.82
N PHE A 244 0.58 -8.32 16.24
CA PHE A 244 -0.45 -7.38 16.71
C PHE A 244 -1.79 -8.02 17.10
N GLY A 245 -1.99 -9.33 16.94
CA GLY A 245 -3.26 -10.01 17.15
C GLY A 245 -3.76 -10.03 18.60
N GLY A 246 -2.88 -9.82 19.58
CA GLY A 246 -3.24 -9.75 21.00
C GLY A 246 -3.64 -8.36 21.50
N PHE A 247 -3.65 -7.32 20.66
CA PHE A 247 -3.78 -5.92 21.12
C PHE A 247 -5.22 -5.42 21.26
N LEU A 248 -6.18 -6.01 20.56
CA LEU A 248 -7.59 -5.66 20.71
C LEU A 248 -8.36 -6.85 21.29
N PRO A 249 -9.24 -6.64 22.28
CA PRO A 249 -10.12 -7.69 22.75
C PRO A 249 -11.02 -8.15 21.60
N THR A 250 -11.04 -9.47 21.38
CA THR A 250 -11.97 -10.18 20.50
C THR A 250 -13.42 -10.03 20.98
#